data_AF-A0A8T3NL69-F1
#
_entry.id   AF-A0A8T3NL69-F1
#
_cell.length_a   1.000
_cell.length_b   1.000
_cell.length_c   1.000
_cell.angle_alpha   90.00
_cell.angle_beta   90.00
_cell.angle_gamma   90.00
#
_symmetry.space_group_name_H-M   'P 1'
#
loop_
_entity.id
_entity.type
_entity.pdbx_description
1 polymer ?
#
loop_
_entity_poly.entity_id
_entity_poly.type
_entity_poly.pdbx_seq_one_letter_code
_entity_poly.pdbx_strand_id
1 'polypeptide(L)' 'MTTEIRILQPNYSVAPGDTLASIARRHGTTIEALAAINNLENRNALSVGQRLIIL' A
#
# COMPACT_ATOMS: atom_id res chain seq x y z
N MET A 1 20.78 -12.25 20.81
CA MET A 1 19.77 -12.52 19.77
C MET A 1 19.27 -11.16 19.33
N THR A 2 19.85 -10.61 18.27
CA THR A 2 19.55 -9.24 17.82
C THR A 2 18.24 -9.30 17.05
N THR A 3 17.17 -8.73 17.60
CA THR A 3 15.92 -8.56 16.87
C THR A 3 16.18 -7.56 15.75
N GLU A 4 16.24 -8.03 14.51
CA GLU A 4 16.22 -7.11 13.37
C GLU A 4 14.84 -6.45 13.32
N ILE A 5 14.82 -5.13 13.49
CA ILE A 5 13.61 -4.35 13.26
C ILE A 5 13.33 -4.43 11.75
N ARG A 6 12.36 -5.27 11.36
CA ARG A 6 11.92 -5.32 9.96
C ARG A 6 11.21 -4.02 9.62
N ILE A 7 11.90 -3.12 8.93
CA ILE A 7 11.29 -1.90 8.40
C ILE A 7 10.51 -2.28 7.14
N LEU A 8 9.21 -2.00 7.16
CA LEU A 8 8.38 -2.10 5.97
C LEU A 8 8.72 -0.95 5.03
N GLN A 9 9.38 -1.27 3.92
CA GLN A 9 9.75 -0.29 2.90
C GLN A 9 8.65 -0.23 1.84
N PRO A 10 8.25 0.97 1.37
CA PRO A 10 7.36 1.09 0.23
C PRO A 10 7.97 0.42 -1.00
N ASN A 11 7.18 -0.42 -1.68
CA ASN A 11 7.63 -1.23 -2.82
C ASN A 11 6.75 -1.04 -4.07
N TYR A 12 5.77 -0.14 -4.01
CA TYR A 12 4.89 0.17 -5.12
C TYR A 12 4.75 1.68 -5.30
N SER A 13 4.70 2.13 -6.55
CA SER A 13 4.39 3.52 -6.91
C SER A 13 3.06 3.53 -7.66
N VAL A 14 2.09 4.29 -7.14
CA VAL A 14 0.76 4.42 -7.74
C VAL A 14 0.88 4.97 -9.17
N ALA A 15 0.28 4.25 -10.13
CA ALA A 15 0.25 4.64 -11.53
C ALA A 15 -1.05 5.39 -11.88
N PRO A 16 -1.09 6.14 -13.00
CA PRO A 16 -2.33 6.72 -13.50
C PRO A 16 -3.41 5.65 -13.70
N GLY A 17 -4.59 5.88 -13.14
CA GLY A 17 -5.73 4.95 -13.21
C GLY A 17 -5.75 3.87 -12.11
N ASP A 18 -4.73 3.82 -11.24
CA ASP A 18 -4.79 2.96 -10.06
C ASP A 18 -5.84 3.43 -9.07
N THR A 19 -6.48 2.45 -8.45
CA THR A 19 -7.35 2.62 -7.28
C THR A 19 -6.87 1.67 -6.19
N LEU A 20 -7.25 1.94 -4.94
CA LEU A 20 -6.89 1.06 -3.84
C LEU A 20 -7.44 -0.35 -4.06
N ALA A 21 -8.63 -0.45 -4.66
CA ALA A 21 -9.26 -1.71 -5.05
C ALA A 21 -8.50 -2.46 -6.15
N SER A 22 -8.07 -1.77 -7.22
CA SER A 22 -7.33 -2.41 -8.31
C SER A 22 -5.97 -2.93 -7.85
N ILE A 23 -5.26 -2.14 -7.01
CA ILE A 23 -3.97 -2.54 -6.43
C ILE A 23 -4.18 -3.72 -5.48
N ALA A 24 -5.13 -3.65 -4.54
CA ALA A 24 -5.39 -4.73 -3.59
C ALA A 24 -5.67 -6.06 -4.30
N ARG A 25 -6.56 -6.04 -5.30
CA ARG A 25 -6.89 -7.22 -6.11
C ARG A 25 -5.67 -7.76 -6.87
N ARG A 26 -4.86 -6.89 -7.48
CA ARG A 26 -3.66 -7.28 -8.24
C ARG A 26 -2.62 -7.98 -7.37
N HIS A 27 -2.51 -7.56 -6.12
CA HIS A 27 -1.53 -8.07 -5.17
C HIS A 27 -2.10 -9.09 -4.17
N GLY A 28 -3.34 -9.55 -4.37
CA GLY A 28 -3.93 -10.58 -3.52
C GLY A 28 -4.15 -10.16 -2.07
N THR A 29 -4.35 -8.88 -1.81
CA THR A 29 -4.66 -8.32 -0.48
C THR A 29 -6.04 -7.67 -0.47
N THR A 30 -6.48 -7.16 0.68
CA THR A 30 -7.74 -6.42 0.80
C THR A 30 -7.50 -4.92 0.82
N ILE A 31 -8.54 -4.15 0.50
CA ILE A 31 -8.51 -2.69 0.55
C ILE A 31 -8.21 -2.22 1.98
N GLU A 32 -8.79 -2.90 2.97
CA GLU A 32 -8.62 -2.61 4.40
C GLU A 32 -7.19 -2.85 4.86
N ALA A 33 -6.60 -4.00 4.51
CA ALA A 33 -5.22 -4.33 4.86
C ALA A 33 -4.24 -3.36 4.19
N LEU A 34 -4.46 -3.05 2.91
CA LEU A 34 -3.63 -2.12 2.16
C LEU A 34 -3.75 -0.68 2.69
N ALA A 35 -4.94 -0.24 3.09
CA ALA A 35 -5.14 1.06 3.74
C ALA A 35 -4.45 1.12 5.10
N ALA A 36 -4.60 0.07 5.91
CA ALA A 36 -4.05 0.01 7.26
C ALA A 36 -2.52 0.06 7.25
N ILE A 37 -1.85 -0.74 6.40
CA ILE A 37 -0.38 -0.76 6.33
C ILE A 37 0.22 0.55 5.81
N ASN A 38 -0.56 1.35 5.07
CA ASN A 38 -0.15 2.63 4.52
C ASN A 38 -0.70 3.85 5.28
N ASN A 39 -1.38 3.63 6.42
CA ASN A 39 -2.02 4.68 7.22
C ASN A 39 -2.94 5.60 6.38
N LEU A 40 -3.71 5.03 5.46
CA LEU A 40 -4.61 5.81 4.59
C LEU A 40 -5.95 6.06 5.29
N GLU A 41 -6.14 7.27 5.80
CA GLU A 41 -7.43 7.71 6.38
C GLU A 41 -8.53 7.83 5.30
N ASN A 42 -8.17 8.37 4.14
CA ASN A 42 -9.06 8.49 2.99
C ASN A 42 -8.66 7.49 1.89
N ARG A 43 -9.43 6.41 1.77
CA ARG A 43 -9.22 5.32 0.81
C ARG A 43 -9.39 5.73 -0.66
N ASN A 44 -10.01 6.89 -0.90
CA ASN A 44 -10.27 7.41 -2.25
C ASN A 44 -9.20 8.42 -2.72
N ALA A 45 -8.27 8.81 -1.85
CA ALA A 45 -7.30 9.88 -2.13
C ALA A 45 -5.91 9.33 -2.52
N LEU A 46 -5.85 8.38 -3.46
CA LEU A 46 -4.56 7.96 -4.01
C LEU A 46 -4.04 9.00 -4.99
N SER A 47 -2.79 9.42 -4.80
CA SER A 47 -2.08 10.30 -5.74
C SER A 47 -1.16 9.49 -6.65
N VAL A 48 -1.09 9.85 -7.94
CA VAL A 48 -0.10 9.27 -8.84
C VAL A 48 1.31 9.54 -8.31
N GLY A 49 2.17 8.52 -8.32
CA GLY A 49 3.52 8.57 -7.74
C GLY A 49 3.58 8.35 -6.24
N GLN A 50 2.43 8.22 -5.56
CA GLN A 50 2.41 7.89 -4.13
C GLN A 50 3.04 6.51 -3.91
N ARG A 51 3.91 6.43 -2.89
CA ARG A 51 4.59 5.18 -2.54
C ARG A 51 3.76 4.41 -1.53
N LEU A 52 3.47 3.14 -1.84
CA LEU A 52 2.73 2.23 -0.98
C LEU A 52 3.60 1.02 -0.60
N ILE A 53 3.38 0.53 0.61
CA ILE A 53 3.82 -0.76 1.11
C ILE A 53 2.78 -1.79 0.69
N ILE A 54 3.22 -2.80 -0.06
CA ILE A 54 2.44 -3.99 -0.41
C ILE A 54 3.05 -5.21 0.29
N LEU A 55 2.20 -6.12 0.80
CA LEU A 55 2.62 -7.38 1.44
C LEU A 55 2.89 -8.50 0.42
#